data_AF-A0A4P6XL64-F1
#
_entry.id   AF-A0A4P6XL64-F1
#
_cell.length_a   1.000
_cell.length_b   1.000
_cell.length_c   1.000
_cell.angle_alpha   90.00
_cell.angle_beta   90.00
_cell.angle_gamma   90.00
#
_symmetry.space_group_name_H-M   'P 1'
#
loop_
_entity.id
_entity.type
_entity.pdbx_description
1 polymer ?
#
loop_
_entity_poly.entity_id
_entity_poly.type
_entity_poly.pdbx_seq_one_letter_code
_entity_poly.pdbx_strand_id
1 'polypeptide(L)'
;MSQINSQYYLKKLRTNLKFLDSQLQKKGDGFFVGNKLTGADFILDYPVNNNVFLEPERLQEIAGGLNPAKEFPHLAQWNKFITERPLHIKAVEKETQFSAKL
;
A
#
# COMPACT_ATOMS: atom_id res chain seq x y z
N MET A 1 -20.16 -13.03 -3.86
CA MET A 1 -20.30 -12.23 -2.62
C MET A 1 -21.49 -11.29 -2.78
N SER A 2 -22.34 -11.11 -1.76
CA SER A 2 -23.47 -10.17 -1.85
C SER A 2 -22.97 -8.72 -1.98
N GLN A 3 -23.72 -7.84 -2.66
CA GLN A 3 -23.37 -6.42 -2.83
C GLN A 3 -23.24 -5.66 -1.50
N ILE A 4 -23.95 -6.09 -0.46
CA ILE A 4 -23.85 -5.53 0.90
C ILE A 4 -22.43 -5.75 1.46
N ASN A 5 -21.87 -6.94 1.23
CA ASN A 5 -20.52 -7.26 1.69
C ASN A 5 -19.47 -6.42 0.97
N SER A 6 -19.60 -6.22 -0.35
CA SER A 6 -18.60 -5.45 -1.12
C SER A 6 -18.53 -3.98 -0.71
N GLN A 7 -19.67 -3.33 -0.46
CA GLN A 7 -19.69 -1.93 -0.03
C GLN A 7 -19.12 -1.75 1.39
N TYR A 8 -19.42 -2.67 2.30
CA TYR A 8 -18.85 -2.66 3.64
C TYR A 8 -17.32 -2.79 3.61
N TYR A 9 -16.80 -3.74 2.84
CA TYR A 9 -15.35 -3.93 2.70
C TYR A 9 -14.68 -2.73 2.04
N LEU A 10 -15.29 -2.14 1.02
CA LEU A 10 -14.78 -0.93 0.38
C LEU A 10 -14.70 0.26 1.35
N LYS A 11 -15.76 0.48 2.15
CA LYS A 11 -15.78 1.55 3.16
C LYS A 11 -14.68 1.34 4.20
N LYS A 12 -14.49 0.08 4.66
CA LYS A 12 -13.45 -0.24 5.64
C LYS A 12 -12.06 -0.05 5.07
N LEU A 13 -11.82 -0.51 3.84
CA LEU A 13 -10.56 -0.30 3.12
C LEU A 13 -10.24 1.20 3.00
N ARG A 14 -11.17 2.01 2.48
CA ARG A 14 -10.98 3.47 2.38
C ARG A 14 -10.69 4.11 3.73
N THR A 15 -11.39 3.71 4.79
CA THR A 15 -11.17 4.23 6.15
C THR A 15 -9.76 3.92 6.64
N ASN A 16 -9.29 2.68 6.44
CA ASN A 16 -7.95 2.26 6.84
C ASN A 16 -6.87 3.01 6.05
N LEU A 17 -7.02 3.12 4.71
CA LEU A 17 -6.07 3.85 3.86
C LEU A 17 -6.00 5.34 4.21
N LYS A 18 -7.15 5.99 4.48
CA LYS A 18 -7.18 7.38 4.97
C LYS A 18 -6.45 7.53 6.30
N PHE A 19 -6.64 6.58 7.21
CA PHE A 19 -5.95 6.62 8.50
C PHE A 19 -4.43 6.52 8.30
N LEU A 20 -3.95 5.55 7.52
CA LEU A 20 -2.52 5.37 7.22
C LEU A 20 -1.93 6.59 6.51
N ASP A 21 -2.62 7.15 5.51
CA ASP A 21 -2.20 8.38 4.82
C ASP A 21 -2.03 9.54 5.82
N SER A 22 -2.99 9.70 6.74
CA SER A 22 -2.91 10.74 7.78
C SER A 22 -1.75 10.52 8.77
N GLN A 23 -1.34 9.28 9.02
CA GLN A 23 -0.19 9.00 9.88
C GLN A 23 1.11 9.44 9.20
N LEU A 24 1.25 9.13 7.90
CA LEU A 24 2.40 9.56 7.11
C LEU A 24 2.46 11.09 6.97
N GLN A 25 1.31 11.74 6.74
CA GLN A 25 1.20 13.20 6.71
C GLN A 25 1.69 13.83 8.01
N LYS A 26 1.22 13.33 9.16
CA LYS A 26 1.57 13.89 10.48
C LYS A 26 3.06 13.73 10.81
N LYS A 27 3.69 12.70 10.28
CA LYS A 27 5.07 12.35 10.60
C LYS A 27 6.09 13.04 9.69
N GLY A 28 5.83 13.08 8.38
CA GLY A 28 6.59 13.87 7.41
C GLY A 28 7.97 13.32 6.99
N ASP A 29 8.45 12.21 7.54
CA ASP A 29 9.77 11.63 7.22
C ASP A 29 9.74 10.44 6.25
N GLY A 30 8.55 10.02 5.83
CA GLY A 30 8.37 8.98 4.81
C GLY A 30 8.47 7.53 5.30
N PHE A 31 8.43 7.26 6.61
CA PHE A 31 8.36 5.89 7.16
C PHE A 31 7.22 5.74 8.15
N PHE A 32 6.64 4.55 8.31
CA PHE A 32 5.62 4.37 9.35
C PHE A 32 6.20 4.45 10.77
N VAL A 33 7.38 3.87 11.02
CA VAL A 33 8.00 3.78 12.35
C VAL A 33 9.44 4.24 12.31
N GLY A 34 9.85 5.07 13.29
CA GLY A 34 11.20 5.66 13.32
C GLY A 34 11.51 6.47 12.06
N ASN A 35 12.78 6.51 11.64
CA ASN A 35 13.28 7.31 10.52
C ASN A 35 14.03 6.46 9.46
N LYS A 36 13.71 5.17 9.38
CA LYS A 36 14.32 4.20 8.46
C LYS A 36 13.31 3.11 8.09
N LEU A 37 13.63 2.30 7.08
CA LEU A 37 12.82 1.12 6.75
C LEU A 37 12.75 0.18 7.96
N THR A 38 11.53 -0.19 8.33
CA THR A 38 11.25 -1.13 9.42
C THR A 38 10.33 -2.24 8.95
N GLY A 39 10.12 -3.24 9.81
CA GLY A 39 9.15 -4.30 9.55
C GLY A 39 7.74 -3.78 9.26
N ALA A 40 7.36 -2.60 9.78
CA ALA A 40 6.06 -2.00 9.46
C ALA A 40 5.93 -1.68 7.96
N ASP A 41 6.99 -1.14 7.35
CA ASP A 41 7.01 -0.81 5.92
C ASP A 41 6.95 -2.09 5.07
N PHE A 42 7.67 -3.15 5.47
CA PHE A 42 7.63 -4.44 4.79
C PHE A 42 6.30 -5.19 4.95
N ILE A 43 5.66 -5.14 6.12
CA ILE A 43 4.34 -5.76 6.34
C ILE A 43 3.27 -5.06 5.48
N LEU A 44 3.38 -3.74 5.30
CA LEU A 44 2.44 -2.97 4.50
C LEU A 44 2.72 -3.03 3.00
N ASP A 45 3.87 -3.56 2.59
CA ASP A 45 4.27 -3.64 1.19
C ASP A 45 3.24 -4.42 0.35
N TYR A 46 2.87 -5.62 0.76
CA TYR A 46 1.86 -6.39 0.04
C TYR A 46 0.45 -5.77 0.07
N PRO A 47 -0.17 -5.50 1.23
CA PRO A 47 -1.55 -5.01 1.28
C PRO A 47 -1.71 -3.59 0.73
N VAL A 48 -0.65 -2.79 0.63
CA VAL A 48 -0.71 -1.41 0.14
C VAL A 48 0.00 -1.25 -1.19
N ASN A 49 1.31 -1.50 -1.29
CA ASN A 49 2.01 -1.28 -2.55
C ASN A 49 1.50 -2.21 -3.65
N ASN A 50 1.43 -3.51 -3.39
CA ASN A 50 1.04 -4.47 -4.42
C ASN A 50 -0.46 -4.42 -4.73
N ASN A 51 -1.31 -4.28 -3.71
CA ASN A 51 -2.76 -4.37 -3.90
C ASN A 51 -3.46 -3.02 -4.13
N VAL A 52 -2.81 -1.89 -3.82
CA VAL A 52 -3.40 -0.55 -3.99
C VAL A 52 -2.69 0.27 -5.05
N PHE A 53 -1.35 0.20 -5.14
CA PHE A 53 -0.58 1.09 -6.01
C PHE A 53 0.04 0.44 -7.25
N LEU A 54 0.20 -0.88 -7.29
CA LEU A 54 0.77 -1.59 -8.45
C LEU A 54 -0.19 -1.61 -9.65
N GLU A 55 -1.47 -1.91 -9.40
CA GLU A 55 -2.53 -2.01 -10.43
C GLU A 55 -3.69 -1.04 -10.11
N PRO A 56 -3.48 0.29 -10.22
CA PRO A 56 -4.50 1.26 -9.83
C PRO A 56 -5.77 1.19 -10.70
N GLU A 57 -5.66 0.74 -11.95
CA GLU A 57 -6.79 0.55 -12.87
C GLU A 57 -7.74 -0.55 -12.37
N ARG A 58 -7.18 -1.69 -11.97
CA ARG A 58 -7.95 -2.80 -11.38
C ARG A 58 -8.69 -2.36 -10.12
N LEU A 59 -8.03 -1.55 -9.28
CA LEU A 59 -8.69 -1.01 -8.10
C LEU A 59 -9.81 -0.05 -8.49
N GLN A 60 -9.62 0.78 -9.52
CA GLN A 60 -10.64 1.69 -10.03
C GLN A 60 -11.90 0.94 -10.49
N GLU A 61 -11.74 -0.21 -11.13
CA GLU A 61 -12.84 -1.09 -11.57
C GLU A 61 -13.60 -1.72 -10.38
N ILE A 62 -12.88 -2.29 -9.41
CA ILE A 62 -13.50 -3.05 -8.31
C ILE A 62 -13.92 -2.17 -7.12
N ALA A 63 -13.38 -0.96 -7.00
CA ALA A 63 -13.57 -0.07 -5.86
C ALA A 63 -14.37 1.20 -6.21
N GLY A 64 -15.09 1.17 -7.33
CA GLY A 64 -16.04 2.22 -7.73
C GLY A 64 -15.36 3.54 -8.08
N GLY A 65 -14.36 3.51 -8.96
CA GLY A 65 -13.67 4.71 -9.44
C GLY A 65 -12.61 5.26 -8.49
N LEU A 66 -12.21 4.50 -7.46
CA LEU A 66 -11.19 4.94 -6.51
C LEU A 66 -9.86 5.23 -7.22
N ASN A 67 -9.29 6.40 -6.96
CA ASN A 67 -7.97 6.78 -7.47
C ASN A 67 -7.01 6.94 -6.30
N PRO A 68 -6.14 5.93 -6.02
CA PRO A 68 -5.27 5.94 -4.84
C PRO A 68 -4.35 7.15 -4.75
N ALA A 69 -3.75 7.55 -5.88
CA ALA A 69 -2.82 8.67 -5.91
C ALA A 69 -3.50 10.00 -5.58
N LYS A 70 -4.79 10.14 -5.91
CA LYS A 70 -5.59 11.33 -5.57
C LYS A 70 -6.17 11.27 -4.16
N GLU A 71 -6.66 10.11 -3.74
CA GLU A 71 -7.33 9.96 -2.44
C GLU A 71 -6.34 9.81 -1.28
N PHE A 72 -5.15 9.28 -1.52
CA PHE A 72 -4.11 8.98 -0.52
C PHE A 72 -2.72 9.43 -0.98
N PRO A 73 -2.47 10.74 -1.10
CA PRO A 73 -1.25 11.27 -1.70
C PRO A 73 0.03 10.98 -0.90
N HIS A 74 -0.04 10.88 0.42
CA HIS A 74 1.12 10.58 1.27
C HIS A 74 1.47 9.09 1.22
N LEU A 75 0.47 8.22 1.11
CA LEU A 75 0.67 6.81 0.80
C LEU A 75 1.30 6.63 -0.59
N ALA A 76 0.85 7.40 -1.59
CA ALA A 76 1.45 7.37 -2.92
C ALA A 76 2.91 7.84 -2.91
N GLN A 77 3.22 8.86 -2.10
CA GLN A 77 4.59 9.32 -1.90
C GLN A 77 5.44 8.27 -1.19
N TRP A 78 4.91 7.66 -0.13
CA TRP A 78 5.56 6.57 0.59
C TRP A 78 5.85 5.38 -0.33
N ASN A 79 4.89 4.95 -1.15
CA ASN A 79 5.06 3.88 -2.14
C ASN A 79 6.29 4.14 -3.03
N LYS A 80 6.36 5.30 -3.68
CA LYS A 80 7.53 5.68 -4.50
C LYS A 80 8.81 5.70 -3.69
N PHE A 81 8.76 6.32 -2.50
CA PHE A 81 9.92 6.49 -1.65
C PHE A 81 10.52 5.18 -1.12
N ILE A 82 9.69 4.18 -0.79
CA ILE A 82 10.18 2.92 -0.24
C ILE A 82 10.58 1.92 -1.32
N THR A 83 9.88 1.89 -2.46
CA THR A 83 10.14 0.92 -3.55
C THR A 83 11.47 1.17 -4.25
N GLU A 84 11.98 2.40 -4.21
CA GLU A 84 13.30 2.76 -4.76
C GLU A 84 14.47 2.41 -3.83
N ARG A 85 14.21 1.91 -2.61
CA ARG A 85 15.28 1.66 -1.63
C ARG A 85 15.95 0.31 -1.85
N PRO A 86 17.29 0.22 -1.73
CA PRO A 86 18.02 -1.04 -1.93
C PRO A 86 17.55 -2.20 -1.05
N LEU A 87 17.15 -1.93 0.20
CA LEU A 87 16.65 -2.98 1.11
C LEU A 87 15.28 -3.51 0.69
N HIS A 88 14.44 -2.66 0.09
CA HIS A 88 13.15 -3.08 -0.45
C HIS A 88 13.33 -3.94 -1.70
N ILE A 89 14.14 -3.46 -2.65
CA ILE A 89 14.51 -4.20 -3.87
C ILE A 89 15.03 -5.61 -3.52
N LYS A 90 15.96 -5.69 -2.55
CA LYS A 90 16.51 -6.97 -2.08
C LYS A 90 15.46 -7.90 -1.43
N ALA A 91 14.43 -7.34 -0.79
CA ALA A 91 13.34 -8.12 -0.22
C ALA A 91 12.44 -8.70 -1.31
N VAL A 92 12.09 -7.91 -2.32
CA VAL A 92 11.29 -8.36 -3.49
C VAL A 92 12.04 -9.43 -4.29
N GLU A 93 13.35 -9.29 -4.50
CA GLU A 93 14.17 -10.32 -5.16
C GLU A 93 14.10 -11.68 -4.45
N LYS A 94 14.01 -11.66 -3.11
CA LYS A 94 13.84 -12.90 -2.32
C LYS A 94 12.47 -13.52 -2.54
N GLU A 95 11.42 -12.72 -2.67
CA GLU A 95 10.06 -13.22 -2.96
C GLU A 95 10.03 -14.01 -4.27
N THR A 96 10.62 -13.47 -5.34
CA THR A 96 10.73 -14.17 -6.63
C THR A 96 11.44 -15.53 -6.51
N GLN A 97 12.45 -15.62 -5.64
CA GLN A 97 13.15 -16.88 -5.37
C GLN A 97 12.32 -17.90 -4.59
N PHE A 98 11.40 -17.45 -3.74
CA PHE A 98 10.47 -18.32 -3.00
C PHE A 98 9.31 -18.79 -3.89
N SER A 99 8.78 -17.92 -4.75
CA SER A 99 7.72 -18.28 -5.71
C SER A 99 8.18 -19.33 -6.73
N ALA A 100 9.48 -19.38 -7.06
CA ALA A 100 10.03 -20.45 -7.90
C ALA A 100 10.15 -21.82 -7.21
N LYS A 101 9.83 -21.91 -5.91
CA LYS A 101 9.94 -23.13 -5.09
C LYS A 101 8.60 -23.67 -4.57
N LEU A 102 7.50 -22.99 -4.87
CA LEU A 102 6.12 -23.40 -4.54
C LEU A 102 5.44 -23.95 -5.81
#